data_AF-A0A7W0X8X5-F1
#
_entry.id   AF-A0A7W0X8X5-F1
#
_cell.length_a   1.000
_cell.length_b   1.000
_cell.length_c   1.000
_cell.angle_alpha   90.00
_cell.angle_beta   90.00
_cell.angle_gamma   90.00
#
_symmetry.space_group_name_H-M   'P 1'
#
loop_
_entity.id
_entity.type
_entity.pdbx_description
1 polymer ?
#
loop_
_entity_poly.entity_id
_entity_poly.type
_entity_poly.pdbx_seq_one_letter_code
_entity_poly.pdbx_strand_id
1 'polypeptide(L)'
;LGAFVRSLVGLERETAKQALSGYVVGETANQIEFLDLIVNHLTEHGIMDASLLYESPFTDVAPLGPEGIFTSAQVTEIVRAIEKVNARAEAAVVRFS
;
A
#
# COMPACT_ATOMS: atom_id res chain seq x y z
N LEU A 1 0.32 -16.28 -14.74
CA LEU A 1 1.00 -15.96 -13.45
C LEU A 1 0.22 -14.81 -12.79
N GLY A 2 -0.86 -15.10 -12.04
CA GLY A 2 -1.83 -14.05 -11.65
C GLY A 2 -2.74 -14.41 -10.47
N ALA A 3 -2.26 -15.26 -9.57
CA ALA A 3 -3.04 -15.75 -8.44
C ALA A 3 -2.51 -15.27 -7.07
N PHE A 4 -1.26 -14.81 -6.99
CA PHE A 4 -0.59 -14.57 -5.71
C PHE A 4 -0.64 -13.11 -5.24
N VAL A 5 -0.60 -12.14 -6.18
CA VAL A 5 -0.96 -10.74 -5.86
C VAL A 5 -2.44 -10.65 -5.52
N ARG A 6 -3.28 -11.47 -6.16
CA ARG A 6 -4.72 -11.60 -5.82
C ARG A 6 -5.01 -12.26 -4.47
N SER A 7 -4.06 -12.89 -3.78
CA SER A 7 -4.34 -13.37 -2.41
C SER A 7 -3.98 -12.34 -1.33
N LEU A 8 -3.11 -11.37 -1.66
CA LEU A 8 -2.84 -10.20 -0.82
C LEU A 8 -3.80 -9.04 -1.08
N VAL A 9 -4.35 -8.96 -2.30
CA VAL A 9 -5.33 -7.94 -2.74
C VAL A 9 -6.77 -8.49 -2.79
N GLY A 10 -6.97 -9.81 -2.70
CA GLY A 10 -8.26 -10.47 -2.93
C GLY A 10 -8.87 -11.15 -1.71
N LEU A 11 -8.86 -10.48 -0.56
CA LEU A 11 -10.05 -10.51 0.29
C LEU A 11 -10.83 -9.25 -0.08
N GLU A 12 -11.90 -9.48 -0.85
CA GLU A 12 -12.66 -8.56 -1.70
C GLU A 12 -12.50 -7.07 -1.37
N ARG A 13 -12.22 -6.24 -2.38
CA ARG A 13 -12.35 -4.78 -2.25
C ARG A 13 -13.70 -4.36 -1.61
N GLU A 14 -14.73 -5.19 -1.78
CA GLU A 14 -16.06 -5.06 -1.17
C GLU A 14 -16.16 -5.59 0.28
N THR A 15 -15.70 -6.79 0.63
CA THR A 15 -15.61 -7.27 2.03
C THR A 15 -14.55 -6.54 2.86
N ALA A 16 -13.45 -6.04 2.29
CA ALA A 16 -12.52 -5.12 2.93
C ALA A 16 -13.19 -3.77 3.18
N LYS A 17 -13.88 -3.20 2.18
CA LYS A 17 -14.73 -2.01 2.38
C LYS A 17 -15.79 -2.24 3.44
N GLN A 18 -16.49 -3.38 3.48
CA GLN A 18 -17.54 -3.67 4.45
C GLN A 18 -16.97 -3.95 5.86
N ALA A 19 -15.83 -4.63 5.98
CA ALA A 19 -15.13 -4.84 7.24
C ALA A 19 -14.54 -3.52 7.80
N LEU A 20 -14.11 -2.60 6.93
CA LEU A 20 -13.67 -1.24 7.27
C LEU A 20 -14.87 -0.30 7.54
N SER A 21 -16.02 -0.52 6.89
CA SER A 21 -17.26 0.24 7.09
C SER A 21 -17.87 0.05 8.49
N GLY A 22 -17.59 -1.08 9.13
CA GLY A 22 -17.93 -1.35 10.54
C GLY A 22 -17.11 -0.55 11.55
N TYR A 23 -16.03 0.12 11.10
CA TYR A 23 -15.11 0.94 11.88
C TYR A 23 -15.14 2.42 11.46
N VAL A 24 -16.23 2.89 10.84
CA VAL A 24 -16.37 4.29 10.38
C VAL A 24 -16.57 5.23 11.56
N VAL A 25 -15.45 5.53 12.21
CA VAL A 25 -15.13 6.82 12.83
C VAL A 25 -13.63 7.04 12.59
N GLY A 26 -13.26 7.66 11.45
CA GLY A 26 -11.96 8.35 11.36
C GLY A 26 -11.03 8.05 10.19
N GLU A 27 -11.31 7.14 9.25
CA GLU A 27 -10.47 7.02 8.04
C GLU A 27 -10.89 8.04 6.98
N THR A 28 -10.07 9.07 6.77
CA THR A 28 -10.35 10.16 5.81
C THR A 28 -10.20 9.65 4.37
N ALA A 29 -10.96 10.19 3.41
CA ALA A 29 -10.87 9.84 1.98
C ALA A 29 -9.41 9.81 1.46
N ASN A 30 -8.57 10.70 1.99
CA ASN A 30 -7.14 10.79 1.68
C ASN A 30 -6.35 9.53 2.09
N GLN A 31 -6.68 8.86 3.19
CA GLN A 31 -5.99 7.61 3.59
C GLN A 31 -6.28 6.48 2.59
N ILE A 32 -7.52 6.37 2.14
CA ILE A 32 -7.93 5.36 1.15
C ILE A 32 -7.20 5.63 -0.17
N GLU A 33 -7.22 6.89 -0.63
CA GLU A 33 -6.54 7.31 -1.86
C GLU A 33 -5.03 7.05 -1.78
N PHE A 34 -4.41 7.35 -0.64
CA PHE A 34 -2.98 7.12 -0.42
C PHE A 34 -2.62 5.63 -0.50
N LEU A 35 -3.41 4.75 0.12
CA LEU A 35 -3.19 3.30 0.03
C LEU A 35 -3.43 2.77 -1.40
N ASP A 36 -4.44 3.27 -2.10
CA ASP A 36 -4.69 2.90 -3.50
C ASP A 36 -3.49 3.28 -4.39
N LEU A 37 -2.84 4.42 -4.17
CA LEU A 37 -1.61 4.81 -4.89
C LEU A 37 -0.45 3.81 -4.66
N ILE A 38 -0.25 3.35 -3.42
CA ILE A 38 0.78 2.34 -3.10
C ILE A 38 0.49 1.04 -3.85
N VAL A 39 -0.76 0.57 -3.78
CA VAL A 39 -1.17 -0.69 -4.43
C VAL A 39 -1.01 -0.60 -5.95
N ASN A 40 -1.39 0.52 -6.56
CA ASN A 40 -1.22 0.75 -7.99
C ASN A 40 0.26 0.70 -8.38
N HIS A 41 1.12 1.43 -7.67
CA HIS A 41 2.56 1.45 -7.96
C HIS A 41 3.20 0.07 -7.84
N LEU A 42 2.92 -0.66 -6.76
CA LEU A 42 3.42 -2.03 -6.56
C LEU A 42 2.88 -3.00 -7.61
N THR A 43 1.67 -2.79 -8.12
CA THR A 43 1.08 -3.64 -9.17
C THR A 43 1.71 -3.36 -10.53
N GLU A 44 2.03 -2.11 -10.83
CA GLU A 44 2.61 -1.69 -12.11
C GLU A 44 4.11 -1.98 -12.20
N HIS A 45 4.86 -1.71 -11.14
CA HIS A 45 6.33 -1.78 -11.13
C HIS A 45 6.88 -3.00 -10.37
N GLY A 46 6.06 -3.68 -9.57
CA GLY A 46 6.46 -4.86 -8.80
C GLY A 46 7.26 -4.58 -7.52
N ILE A 47 7.95 -3.44 -7.46
CA ILE A 47 8.69 -2.93 -6.29
C ILE A 47 8.41 -1.44 -6.10
N MET A 48 8.65 -0.95 -4.89
CA MET A 48 8.49 0.48 -4.54
C MET A 48 9.52 0.90 -3.49
N ASP A 49 10.23 2.00 -3.70
CA ASP A 49 11.02 2.62 -2.63
C ASP A 49 10.08 3.37 -1.66
N ALA A 50 10.28 3.19 -0.35
CA ALA A 50 9.49 3.87 0.66
C ALA A 50 9.70 5.40 0.63
N SER A 51 10.81 5.90 0.07
CA SER A 51 11.02 7.35 -0.12
C SER A 51 9.96 8.00 -1.01
N LEU A 52 9.36 7.23 -1.94
CA LEU A 52 8.31 7.72 -2.85
C LEU A 52 7.05 8.19 -2.11
N LEU A 53 6.84 7.75 -0.86
CA LEU A 53 5.74 8.21 -0.02
C LEU A 53 5.81 9.72 0.28
N TYR A 54 6.97 10.35 0.06
CA TYR A 54 7.22 11.78 0.24
C TYR A 54 7.37 12.53 -1.10
N GLU A 55 6.93 11.92 -2.21
CA GLU A 55 6.93 12.52 -3.55
C GLU A 55 5.51 12.52 -4.16
N SER A 56 5.27 13.32 -5.20
CA SER A 56 4.02 13.23 -5.98
C SER A 56 3.95 11.87 -6.68
N PRO A 57 2.78 11.19 -6.72
CA PRO A 57 1.44 11.68 -6.35
C PRO A 57 1.06 11.57 -4.86
N PHE A 58 1.89 10.99 -4.01
CA PHE A 58 1.57 10.78 -2.59
C PHE A 58 1.44 12.09 -1.81
N THR A 59 2.33 13.05 -2.07
CA THR A 59 2.27 14.37 -1.43
C THR A 59 1.08 15.22 -1.86
N ASP A 60 0.46 14.90 -3.00
CA ASP A 60 -0.75 15.61 -3.44
C ASP A 60 -1.96 15.22 -2.55
N VAL A 61 -1.93 13.99 -2.01
CA VAL A 61 -2.94 13.46 -1.07
C VAL A 61 -2.57 13.78 0.38
N ALA A 62 -1.29 13.73 0.72
CA ALA A 62 -0.74 13.99 2.04
C ALA A 62 0.46 14.95 1.97
N PRO A 63 0.23 16.29 1.99
CA PRO A 63 1.29 17.29 1.81
C PRO A 63 2.42 17.25 2.85
N LEU A 64 2.16 16.64 4.01
CA LEU A 64 3.16 16.47 5.09
C LEU A 64 3.78 15.06 5.09
N GLY A 65 3.61 14.29 4.02
CA GLY A 65 3.95 12.87 3.98
C GLY A 65 2.89 11.99 4.66
N PRO A 66 3.12 10.67 4.71
CA PRO A 66 2.16 9.72 5.27
C PRO A 66 1.79 10.03 6.74
N GLU A 67 2.68 10.65 7.51
CA GLU A 67 2.44 11.08 8.89
C GLU A 67 1.36 12.17 9.01
N GLY A 68 1.07 12.90 7.93
CA GLY A 68 0.01 13.91 7.90
C GLY A 68 -1.39 13.30 7.95
N ILE A 69 -1.53 12.01 7.61
CA ILE A 69 -2.81 11.32 7.55
C ILE A 69 -2.80 9.97 8.29
N PHE A 70 -1.64 9.42 8.65
CA PHE A 70 -1.51 8.18 9.42
C PHE A 70 -0.76 8.41 10.73
N THR A 71 -1.07 7.61 11.74
CA THR A 71 -0.23 7.55 12.96
C THR A 71 1.14 6.95 12.65
N SER A 72 2.17 7.29 13.43
CA SER A 72 3.52 6.74 13.23
C SER A 72 3.56 5.19 13.25
N ALA A 73 2.69 4.56 14.05
CA ALA A 73 2.54 3.11 14.07
C ALA A 73 1.99 2.57 12.74
N GLN A 74 0.98 3.24 12.15
CA GLN A 74 0.45 2.89 10.84
C GLN A 74 1.48 3.12 9.73
N VAL A 75 2.22 4.23 9.74
CA VAL A 75 3.31 4.48 8.78
C VAL A 75 4.36 3.37 8.84
N THR A 76 4.75 2.96 10.05
CA THR A 76 5.70 1.86 10.24
C THR A 76 5.19 0.55 9.61
N GLU A 77 3.92 0.23 9.77
CA GLU A 77 3.33 -0.99 9.18
C GLU A 77 3.19 -0.89 7.66
N ILE A 78 2.91 0.29 7.10
CA ILE A 78 2.91 0.53 5.65
C ILE A 78 4.30 0.29 5.07
N VAL A 79 5.35 0.87 5.65
CA VAL A 79 6.73 0.69 5.18
C VAL A 79 7.14 -0.79 5.24
N ARG A 80 6.84 -1.47 6.35
CA ARG A 80 7.09 -2.92 6.49
C ARG A 80 6.35 -3.75 5.45
N ALA A 81 5.14 -3.35 5.06
CA ALA A 81 4.38 -4.04 4.01
C ALA A 81 5.07 -3.88 2.64
N ILE A 82 5.53 -2.67 2.31
CA ILE A 82 6.28 -2.39 1.08
C ILE A 82 7.57 -3.24 1.04
N GLU A 83 8.36 -3.23 2.11
CA GLU A 83 9.60 -4.02 2.20
C GLU A 83 9.35 -5.52 2.00
N LYS A 84 8.28 -6.06 2.61
CA LYS A 84 7.89 -7.47 2.42
C LYS A 84 7.51 -7.78 0.98
N VAL A 85 6.84 -6.86 0.29
CA VAL A 85 6.49 -7.05 -1.13
C VAL A 85 7.76 -7.02 -1.99
N ASN A 86 8.64 -6.04 -1.78
CA ASN A 86 9.91 -5.91 -2.50
C ASN A 86 10.78 -7.16 -2.35
N ALA A 87 10.97 -7.63 -1.11
CA ALA A 87 11.77 -8.83 -0.84
C ALA A 87 11.23 -10.08 -1.56
N ARG A 88 9.90 -10.18 -1.71
CA ARG A 88 9.26 -11.29 -2.44
C ARG A 88 9.43 -11.14 -3.95
N ALA A 89 9.37 -9.93 -4.48
CA ALA A 89 9.62 -9.65 -5.88
C ALA A 89 11.06 -9.97 -6.27
N GLU A 90 12.04 -9.54 -5.47
CA GLU A 90 13.46 -9.87 -5.68
C GLU A 90 13.72 -11.38 -5.62
N ALA A 91 13.17 -12.07 -4.63
CA ALA A 91 13.28 -13.52 -4.52
C ALA A 91 12.63 -14.27 -5.70
N ALA A 92 11.58 -13.69 -6.31
CA ALA A 92 10.99 -14.24 -7.52
C ALA A 92 11.92 -14.06 -8.72
N VAL A 93 12.55 -12.89 -8.90
CA VAL A 93 13.49 -12.63 -10.01
C VAL A 93 14.71 -13.55 -9.96
N VAL A 94 15.32 -13.74 -8.78
CA VAL A 94 16.51 -14.60 -8.61
C VAL A 94 16.20 -16.09 -8.87
N ARG A 95 14.94 -16.52 -8.73
CA ARG A 95 14.55 -17.91 -9.03
C ARG A 95 14.43 -18.21 -10.53
N PHE A 96 14.52 -17.20 -11.39
CA PHE A 96 14.43 -17.35 -12.85
C PHE A 96 15.72 -16.96 -13.60
N SER A 97 16.81 -16.64 -12.88
CA SER A 97 18.16 -16.39 -13.39
C SER A 97 19.10 -17.55 -13.08
#